data_AF-A0A4P5W276-F1
#
_entry.id   AF-A0A4P5W276-F1
#
_cell.length_a   1.000
_cell.length_b   1.000
_cell.length_c   1.000
_cell.angle_alpha   90.00
_cell.angle_beta   90.00
_cell.angle_gamma   90.00
#
_symmetry.space_group_name_H-M   'P 1'
#
loop_
_entity.id
_entity.type
_entity.pdbx_description
1 polymer ?
#
loop_
_entity_poly.entity_id
_entity_poly.type
_entity_poly.pdbx_seq_one_letter_code
_entity_poly.pdbx_strand_id
1 'polypeptide(L)'
;MNVCLRGSSPATMVAGILLLSRARTFGQRIRVDILGDPGDVGAIHGPAVLHSAALASCGVGREMGSGALVVVPGPGTAPLAVSLSADGRGGWFSVAREGDGEHPATRQLLALLKDPDPGRRQLARQVRAGFELLGVALEPAVVDLLFGAPVTPLTRMAIALRAGRTLTGSRGAPVTAALVGALADDDVGLDPAGALGRLHPAVREPLATLRAYADVLREGGAPELALAIDELLGHFGLLPVGSILPPLEPATDAVAVGLGRALGATRGEDQAQIPLMETYRFLGGGFVSQSEWVVDLPSDPPPTERLARWRWFCTQVAEAAARADRIWRDLVDPPM
;
A
#
# COMPACT_ATOMS: atom_id res chain seq x y z
N MET A 1 14.60 -8.16 37.27
CA MET A 1 15.44 -7.22 36.50
C MET A 1 14.55 -6.10 35.98
N ASN A 2 14.98 -4.85 36.05
CA ASN A 2 14.21 -3.71 35.51
C ASN A 2 14.98 -3.07 34.35
N VAL A 3 14.28 -2.74 33.27
CA VAL A 3 14.82 -2.07 32.09
C VAL A 3 13.96 -0.85 31.83
N CYS A 4 14.57 0.33 31.84
CA CYS A 4 13.87 1.56 31.50
C CYS A 4 14.30 2.03 30.11
N LEU A 5 13.34 2.18 29.19
CA LEU A 5 13.58 2.65 27.83
C LEU A 5 13.35 4.16 27.74
N ARG A 6 14.29 4.92 27.16
CA ARG A 6 14.15 6.37 27.01
C ARG A 6 13.18 6.73 25.88
N GLY A 7 12.21 7.59 26.18
CA GLY A 7 11.39 8.30 25.19
C GLY A 7 10.02 7.68 24.93
N SER A 8 9.05 8.51 24.56
CA SER A 8 7.68 8.13 24.21
C SER A 8 7.51 8.05 22.69
N SER A 9 8.11 7.03 22.07
CA SER A 9 8.02 6.80 20.61
C SER A 9 7.38 5.45 20.30
N PRO A 10 6.86 5.27 19.07
CA PRO A 10 6.54 3.94 18.54
C PRO A 10 7.64 2.90 18.77
N ALA A 11 8.91 3.28 18.59
CA ALA A 11 10.02 2.36 18.73
C ALA A 11 10.17 1.85 20.17
N THR A 12 10.02 2.72 21.17
CA THR A 12 10.17 2.33 22.59
C THR A 12 9.05 1.41 23.04
N MET A 13 7.81 1.65 22.59
CA MET A 13 6.69 0.74 22.86
C MET A 13 6.87 -0.62 22.18
N VAL A 14 7.24 -0.66 20.90
CA VAL A 14 7.48 -1.93 20.19
C VAL A 14 8.61 -2.71 20.86
N ALA A 15 9.73 -2.05 21.19
CA ALA A 15 10.83 -2.70 21.88
C ALA A 15 10.39 -3.25 23.25
N GLY A 16 9.60 -2.48 24.00
CA GLY A 16 9.02 -2.92 25.27
C GLY A 16 8.10 -4.13 25.13
N ILE A 17 7.20 -4.13 24.13
CA ILE A 17 6.32 -5.26 23.81
C ILE A 17 7.14 -6.52 23.51
N LEU A 18 8.17 -6.40 22.68
CA LEU A 18 9.01 -7.54 22.29
C LEU A 18 9.80 -8.09 23.49
N LEU A 19 10.40 -7.21 24.31
CA LEU A 19 11.12 -7.61 25.52
C LEU A 19 10.21 -8.31 26.54
N LEU A 20 9.02 -7.76 26.81
CA LEU A 20 8.05 -8.34 27.73
C LEU A 20 7.48 -9.67 27.21
N SER A 21 7.18 -9.74 25.92
CA SER A 21 6.72 -10.99 25.27
C SER A 21 7.77 -12.08 25.41
N ARG A 22 9.03 -11.74 25.10
CA ARG A 22 10.16 -12.67 25.22
C ARG A 22 10.41 -13.09 26.67
N ALA A 23 10.34 -12.15 27.62
CA ALA A 23 10.46 -12.44 29.05
C ALA A 23 9.42 -13.47 29.51
N ARG A 24 8.16 -13.31 29.08
CA ARG A 24 7.09 -14.27 29.36
C ARG A 24 7.36 -15.64 28.75
N THR A 25 7.79 -15.71 27.48
CA THR A 25 8.09 -16.98 26.80
C THR A 25 9.21 -17.75 27.50
N PHE A 26 10.25 -17.08 27.98
CA PHE A 26 11.39 -17.71 28.66
C PHE A 26 11.25 -17.79 30.20
N GLY A 27 10.09 -17.42 30.75
CA GLY A 27 9.85 -17.48 32.20
C GLY A 27 10.68 -16.49 33.03
N GLN A 28 11.23 -15.45 32.41
CA GLN A 28 12.07 -14.45 33.05
C GLN A 28 11.24 -13.35 33.71
N ARG A 29 11.63 -12.91 34.91
CA ARG A 29 11.00 -11.78 35.62
C ARG A 29 11.69 -10.46 35.26
N ILE A 30 11.39 -9.98 34.06
CA ILE A 30 11.83 -8.67 33.57
C ILE A 30 10.65 -7.70 33.64
N ARG A 31 10.87 -6.56 34.27
CA ARG A 31 10.00 -5.38 34.18
C ARG A 31 10.59 -4.46 33.13
N VAL A 32 9.72 -3.94 32.26
CA VAL A 32 10.09 -2.93 31.28
C VAL A 32 9.21 -1.72 31.52
N ASP A 33 9.85 -0.58 31.77
CA ASP A 33 9.20 0.72 31.93
C ASP A 33 9.68 1.67 30.82
N ILE A 34 8.84 2.61 30.38
CA ILE A 34 9.21 3.69 29.46
C ILE A 34 9.35 4.99 30.27
N LEU A 35 10.47 5.69 30.11
CA LEU A 35 10.67 7.01 30.68
C LEU A 35 9.97 8.07 29.80
N GLY A 36 8.85 8.60 30.28
CA GLY A 36 8.06 9.62 29.58
C GLY A 36 6.56 9.54 29.85
N ASP A 37 5.79 10.49 29.30
CA ASP A 37 4.32 10.47 29.35
C ASP A 37 3.76 9.65 28.17
N PRO A 38 2.80 8.73 28.39
CA PRO A 38 2.08 8.07 27.29
C PRO A 38 1.42 9.05 26.30
N GLY A 39 1.04 10.25 26.74
CA GLY A 39 0.46 11.29 25.89
C GLY A 39 1.44 11.93 24.90
N ASP A 40 2.74 11.77 25.11
CA ASP A 40 3.79 12.32 24.23
C ASP A 40 4.02 11.45 22.98
N VAL A 41 3.41 10.27 22.91
CA VAL A 41 3.52 9.39 21.75
C VAL A 41 2.85 10.05 20.55
N GLY A 42 3.66 10.44 19.57
CA GLY A 42 3.18 11.09 18.35
C GLY A 42 2.07 10.32 17.66
N ALA A 43 0.93 10.97 17.42
CA ALA A 43 -0.24 10.33 16.84
C ALA A 43 -0.05 9.94 15.37
N ILE A 44 -0.48 8.72 14.99
CA ILE A 44 -0.42 8.19 13.63
C ILE A 44 -1.85 7.88 13.16
N HIS A 45 -2.40 8.76 12.34
CA HIS A 45 -3.80 8.69 11.93
C HIS A 45 -4.03 7.87 10.66
N GLY A 46 -5.09 7.07 10.67
CA GLY A 46 -5.68 6.47 9.48
C GLY A 46 -6.53 7.47 8.66
N PRO A 47 -7.22 7.02 7.60
CA PRO A 47 -7.30 5.63 7.15
C PRO A 47 -6.00 5.15 6.50
N ALA A 48 -5.55 3.92 6.79
CA ALA A 48 -4.36 3.35 6.17
C ALA A 48 -4.49 1.84 5.96
N VAL A 49 -3.81 1.33 4.93
CA VAL A 49 -3.66 -0.10 4.67
C VAL A 49 -2.24 -0.45 4.25
N LEU A 50 -1.70 -1.49 4.86
CA LEU A 50 -0.40 -2.05 4.53
C LEU A 50 -0.34 -3.50 4.98
N HIS A 51 0.72 -4.19 4.54
CA HIS A 51 1.13 -5.44 5.15
C HIS A 51 2.26 -5.16 6.14
N SER A 52 2.14 -5.63 7.39
CA SER A 52 3.21 -5.56 8.39
C SER A 52 2.96 -6.56 9.52
N ALA A 53 3.75 -7.64 9.54
CA ALA A 53 3.66 -8.64 10.60
C ALA A 53 4.04 -8.07 11.98
N ALA A 54 5.01 -7.16 12.01
CA ALA A 54 5.44 -6.51 13.25
C ALA A 54 4.29 -5.69 13.87
N LEU A 55 3.67 -4.80 13.11
CA LEU A 55 2.54 -3.99 13.57
C LEU A 55 1.34 -4.85 13.98
N ALA A 56 0.97 -5.84 13.16
CA ALA A 56 -0.12 -6.76 13.47
C ALA A 56 0.14 -7.57 14.76
N SER A 57 1.38 -8.01 14.98
CA SER A 57 1.79 -8.73 16.20
C SER A 57 1.71 -7.85 17.45
N CYS A 58 1.90 -6.54 17.30
CA CYS A 58 1.74 -5.56 18.36
C CYS A 58 0.31 -5.01 18.49
N GLY A 59 -0.67 -5.66 17.86
CA GLY A 59 -2.09 -5.35 18.00
C GLY A 59 -2.63 -4.28 17.05
N VAL A 60 -1.79 -3.65 16.22
CA VAL A 60 -2.21 -2.55 15.33
C VAL A 60 -3.03 -3.09 14.16
N GLY A 61 -4.22 -2.51 13.96
CA GLY A 61 -5.13 -2.86 12.86
C GLY A 61 -5.58 -4.32 12.86
N ARG A 62 -5.55 -4.98 14.03
CA ARG A 62 -5.77 -6.42 14.15
C ARG A 62 -7.25 -6.78 14.02
N GLU A 63 -7.61 -7.37 12.89
CA GLU A 63 -8.84 -8.16 12.75
C GLU A 63 -8.53 -9.66 12.75
N MET A 64 -9.34 -10.47 13.44
CA MET A 64 -9.14 -11.93 13.45
C MET A 64 -9.20 -12.50 12.02
N GLY A 65 -8.18 -13.29 11.66
CA GLY A 65 -8.09 -13.97 10.35
C GLY A 65 -7.50 -13.13 9.21
N SER A 66 -7.12 -11.87 9.44
CA SER A 66 -6.49 -11.00 8.41
C SER A 66 -4.98 -11.16 8.27
N GLY A 67 -4.37 -12.04 9.07
CA GLY A 67 -2.93 -12.31 9.04
C GLY A 67 -2.10 -11.07 9.41
N ALA A 68 -1.19 -10.68 8.52
CA ALA A 68 -0.32 -9.52 8.68
C ALA A 68 -0.83 -8.28 7.92
N LEU A 69 -2.05 -8.32 7.37
CA LEU A 69 -2.69 -7.11 6.83
C LEU A 69 -3.09 -6.20 7.99
N VAL A 70 -2.64 -4.95 7.93
CA VAL A 70 -2.95 -3.90 8.90
C VAL A 70 -3.88 -2.91 8.23
N VAL A 71 -5.08 -2.77 8.78
CA VAL A 71 -6.06 -1.74 8.39
C VAL A 71 -6.29 -0.85 9.59
N VAL A 72 -5.96 0.44 9.44
CA VAL A 72 -6.28 1.45 10.46
C VAL A 72 -7.43 2.28 9.93
N PRO A 73 -8.57 2.34 10.63
CA PRO A 73 -9.73 3.12 10.20
C PRO A 73 -9.43 4.62 10.24
N GLY A 74 -10.33 5.40 9.65
CA GLY A 74 -10.27 6.85 9.77
C GLY A 74 -11.42 7.52 9.02
N PRO A 75 -11.46 8.86 9.00
CA PRO A 75 -12.55 9.62 8.39
C PRO A 75 -12.86 9.15 6.97
N GLY A 76 -14.14 8.93 6.67
CA GLY A 76 -14.59 8.48 5.33
C GLY A 76 -14.14 9.41 4.20
N THR A 77 -14.00 10.70 4.52
CA THR A 77 -13.58 11.77 3.62
C THR A 77 -12.08 11.84 3.35
N ALA A 78 -11.26 11.24 4.22
CA ALA A 78 -9.82 11.28 4.05
C ALA A 78 -9.37 10.18 3.07
N PRO A 79 -8.44 10.47 2.13
CA PRO A 79 -7.92 9.44 1.23
C PRO A 79 -7.21 8.34 2.02
N LEU A 80 -7.26 7.11 1.51
CA LEU A 80 -6.63 5.95 2.13
C LEU A 80 -5.12 5.97 1.84
N ALA A 81 -4.29 5.96 2.88
CA ALA A 81 -2.85 5.81 2.74
C ALA A 81 -2.49 4.34 2.50
N VAL A 82 -1.72 4.06 1.45
CA VAL A 82 -1.41 2.69 1.02
C VAL A 82 0.11 2.50 0.94
N SER A 83 0.60 1.36 1.45
CA SER A 83 1.93 0.86 1.12
C SER A 83 1.84 -0.58 0.64
N LEU A 84 2.56 -0.88 -0.46
CA LEU A 84 2.67 -2.23 -1.03
C LEU A 84 3.88 -3.00 -0.48
N SER A 85 4.76 -2.33 0.26
CA SER A 85 5.93 -2.94 0.88
C SER A 85 5.54 -3.81 2.07
N ALA A 86 6.26 -4.91 2.28
CA ALA A 86 5.93 -5.94 3.29
C ALA A 86 6.00 -5.47 4.75
N ASP A 87 6.60 -4.31 5.00
CA ASP A 87 6.79 -3.72 6.32
C ASP A 87 6.46 -2.22 6.36
N GLY A 88 5.92 -1.64 5.28
CA GLY A 88 5.59 -0.22 5.20
C GLY A 88 6.79 0.74 5.10
N ARG A 89 8.03 0.28 4.87
CA ARG A 89 9.19 1.18 4.70
C ARG A 89 9.40 1.69 3.28
N GLY A 90 8.75 1.07 2.30
CA GLY A 90 8.81 1.45 0.88
C GLY A 90 7.98 2.68 0.53
N GLY A 91 7.60 2.77 -0.74
CA GLY A 91 6.75 3.87 -1.23
C GLY A 91 5.36 3.86 -0.60
N TRP A 92 4.89 5.05 -0.24
CA TRP A 92 3.53 5.32 0.21
C TRP A 92 2.84 6.22 -0.80
N PHE A 93 1.55 6.02 -0.98
CA PHE A 93 0.72 6.81 -1.87
C PHE A 93 -0.73 6.82 -1.37
N SER A 94 -1.54 7.67 -1.96
CA SER A 94 -2.95 7.86 -1.59
C SER A 94 -3.87 7.22 -2.63
N VAL A 95 -4.98 6.65 -2.18
CA VAL A 95 -6.09 6.22 -3.03
C VAL A 95 -7.40 6.84 -2.54
N ALA A 96 -8.26 7.23 -3.48
CA ALA A 96 -9.51 7.88 -3.18
C ALA A 96 -10.49 6.96 -2.45
N ARG A 97 -11.29 7.55 -1.56
CA ARG A 97 -12.45 6.90 -0.93
C ARG A 97 -13.79 7.46 -1.41
N GLU A 98 -13.84 8.74 -1.78
CA GLU A 98 -15.09 9.44 -2.12
C GLU A 98 -15.39 9.49 -3.63
N GLY A 99 -14.66 8.73 -4.42
CA GLY A 99 -15.00 8.51 -5.82
C GLY A 99 -14.56 9.61 -6.80
N ASP A 100 -13.73 10.56 -6.36
CA ASP A 100 -13.19 11.65 -7.21
C ASP A 100 -11.74 11.42 -7.68
N GLY A 101 -11.05 10.43 -7.13
CA GLY A 101 -9.67 10.10 -7.48
C GLY A 101 -8.62 10.98 -6.80
N GLU A 102 -7.50 10.37 -6.41
CA GLU A 102 -6.34 11.06 -5.84
C GLU A 102 -5.30 11.38 -6.92
N HIS A 103 -5.07 10.45 -7.84
CA HIS A 103 -4.08 10.63 -8.90
C HIS A 103 -4.61 11.58 -10.00
N PRO A 104 -3.79 12.49 -10.56
CA PRO A 104 -4.22 13.42 -11.60
C PRO A 104 -4.90 12.75 -12.81
N ALA A 105 -4.35 11.63 -13.29
CA ALA A 105 -4.95 10.84 -14.36
C ALA A 105 -6.32 10.25 -13.97
N THR A 106 -6.51 9.81 -12.71
CA THR A 106 -7.80 9.32 -12.21
C THR A 106 -8.83 10.44 -12.21
N ARG A 107 -8.46 11.62 -11.71
CA ARG A 107 -9.35 12.80 -11.70
C ARG A 107 -9.78 13.18 -13.12
N GLN A 108 -8.85 13.18 -14.07
CA GLN A 108 -9.15 13.46 -15.47
C GLN A 108 -10.05 12.40 -16.10
N LEU A 109 -9.84 11.12 -15.80
CA LEU A 109 -10.72 10.04 -16.24
C LEU A 109 -12.15 10.22 -15.69
N LEU A 110 -12.28 10.52 -14.41
CA LEU A 110 -13.58 10.68 -13.76
C LEU A 110 -14.29 11.96 -14.24
N ALA A 111 -13.54 13.04 -14.45
CA ALA A 111 -14.07 14.25 -15.08
C ALA A 111 -14.59 13.97 -16.49
N LEU A 112 -13.82 13.22 -17.29
CA LEU A 112 -14.23 12.80 -18.64
C LEU A 112 -15.51 11.95 -18.62
N LEU A 113 -15.62 11.01 -17.67
CA LEU A 113 -16.80 10.15 -17.51
C LEU A 113 -18.06 10.91 -17.06
N LYS A 114 -17.89 12.04 -16.35
CA LYS A 114 -18.97 12.92 -15.87
C LYS A 114 -19.26 14.09 -16.82
N ASP A 115 -18.53 14.22 -17.93
CA ASP A 115 -18.62 15.39 -18.83
C ASP A 115 -20.00 15.47 -19.53
N PRO A 116 -20.67 16.63 -19.57
CA PRO A 116 -21.97 16.78 -20.23
C PRO A 116 -21.89 16.79 -21.77
N ASP A 117 -20.73 17.11 -22.35
CA ASP A 117 -20.58 17.25 -23.80
C ASP A 117 -20.78 15.89 -24.53
N PRO A 118 -21.63 15.80 -25.57
CA PRO A 118 -21.87 14.55 -26.30
C PRO A 118 -20.61 13.92 -26.91
N GLY A 119 -19.70 14.73 -27.44
CA GLY A 119 -18.44 14.26 -28.03
C GLY A 119 -17.53 13.66 -26.97
N ARG A 120 -17.36 14.38 -25.85
CA ARG A 120 -16.57 13.88 -24.70
C ARG A 120 -17.21 12.65 -24.06
N ARG A 121 -18.53 12.54 -24.00
CA ARG A 121 -19.22 11.31 -23.54
C ARG A 121 -18.99 10.11 -24.45
N GLN A 122 -18.90 10.32 -25.77
CA GLN A 122 -18.53 9.24 -26.70
C GLN A 122 -17.10 8.78 -26.42
N LEU A 123 -16.16 9.73 -26.31
CA LEU A 123 -14.77 9.43 -25.96
C LEU A 123 -14.67 8.70 -24.61
N ALA A 124 -15.38 9.16 -23.60
CA ALA A 124 -15.42 8.55 -22.27
C ALA A 124 -15.91 7.10 -22.31
N ARG A 125 -16.97 6.81 -23.08
CA ARG A 125 -17.47 5.45 -23.30
C ARG A 125 -16.43 4.55 -23.95
N GLN A 126 -15.69 5.09 -24.91
CA GLN A 126 -14.66 4.33 -25.63
C GLN A 126 -13.44 4.05 -24.75
N VAL A 127 -12.96 5.05 -24.00
CA VAL A 127 -11.90 4.88 -23.00
C VAL A 127 -12.31 3.84 -21.95
N ARG A 128 -13.56 3.92 -21.46
CA ARG A 128 -14.11 2.95 -20.52
C ARG A 128 -14.12 1.52 -21.09
N ALA A 129 -14.59 1.36 -22.32
CA ALA A 129 -14.57 0.06 -22.99
C ALA A 129 -13.14 -0.49 -23.11
N GLY A 130 -12.14 0.37 -23.36
CA GLY A 130 -10.72 -0.02 -23.37
C GLY A 130 -10.23 -0.60 -22.03
N PHE A 131 -10.54 0.07 -20.91
CA PHE A 131 -10.21 -0.44 -19.57
C PHE A 131 -10.98 -1.71 -19.22
N GLU A 132 -12.26 -1.81 -19.59
CA GLU A 132 -13.07 -3.02 -19.39
C GLU A 132 -12.51 -4.22 -20.15
N LEU A 133 -11.99 -4.01 -21.37
CA LEU A 133 -11.31 -5.04 -22.16
C LEU A 133 -9.99 -5.49 -21.52
N LEU A 134 -9.29 -4.57 -20.86
CA LEU A 134 -8.15 -4.88 -20.01
C LEU A 134 -8.56 -5.53 -18.69
N GLY A 135 -9.86 -5.70 -18.40
CA GLY A 135 -10.36 -6.28 -17.15
C GLY A 135 -10.21 -5.36 -15.93
N VAL A 136 -9.89 -4.09 -16.13
CA VAL A 136 -9.71 -3.10 -15.05
C VAL A 136 -11.06 -2.52 -14.67
N ALA A 137 -11.42 -2.66 -13.39
CA ALA A 137 -12.58 -1.97 -12.83
C ALA A 137 -12.29 -0.47 -12.70
N LEU A 138 -13.20 0.38 -13.19
CA LEU A 138 -13.08 1.84 -13.09
C LEU A 138 -13.55 2.40 -11.75
N GLU A 139 -13.36 1.63 -10.68
CA GLU A 139 -13.54 2.14 -9.32
C GLU A 139 -12.39 3.11 -9.01
N PRO A 140 -12.64 4.33 -8.53
CA PRO A 140 -11.61 5.36 -8.36
C PRO A 140 -10.38 4.90 -7.55
N ALA A 141 -10.58 4.13 -6.48
CA ALA A 141 -9.48 3.55 -5.71
C ALA A 141 -8.61 2.56 -6.51
N VAL A 142 -9.23 1.79 -7.43
CA VAL A 142 -8.52 0.84 -8.31
C VAL A 142 -7.74 1.58 -9.39
N VAL A 143 -8.30 2.66 -9.92
CA VAL A 143 -7.64 3.50 -10.91
C VAL A 143 -6.48 4.28 -10.27
N ASP A 144 -6.63 4.75 -9.04
CA ASP A 144 -5.52 5.34 -8.26
C ASP A 144 -4.41 4.33 -7.99
N LEU A 145 -4.72 3.06 -7.70
CA LEU A 145 -3.71 1.98 -7.64
C LEU A 145 -3.01 1.79 -8.99
N LEU A 146 -3.77 1.79 -10.08
CA LEU A 146 -3.24 1.58 -11.42
C LEU A 146 -2.25 2.68 -11.83
N PHE A 147 -2.55 3.94 -11.50
CA PHE A 147 -1.72 5.07 -11.93
C PHE A 147 -0.70 5.51 -10.89
N GLY A 148 -1.06 5.49 -9.59
CA GLY A 148 -0.28 6.11 -8.52
C GLY A 148 0.59 5.16 -7.69
N ALA A 149 0.46 3.84 -7.84
CA ALA A 149 1.27 2.92 -7.05
C ALA A 149 2.77 2.99 -7.44
N PRO A 150 3.71 3.11 -6.48
CA PRO A 150 5.14 3.30 -6.73
C PRO A 150 5.86 1.99 -7.08
N VAL A 151 5.34 1.28 -8.08
CA VAL A 151 5.85 0.02 -8.61
C VAL A 151 5.80 0.05 -10.15
N THR A 152 6.34 -0.97 -10.81
CA THR A 152 6.35 -1.02 -12.28
C THR A 152 4.91 -1.04 -12.84
N PRO A 153 4.64 -0.44 -14.03
CA PRO A 153 3.29 -0.40 -14.61
C PRO A 153 2.61 -1.77 -14.74
N LEU A 154 3.37 -2.81 -15.06
CA LEU A 154 2.86 -4.19 -15.13
C LEU A 154 2.42 -4.71 -13.75
N THR A 155 3.17 -4.37 -12.69
CA THR A 155 2.78 -4.66 -11.31
C THR A 155 1.53 -3.86 -10.93
N ARG A 156 1.45 -2.56 -11.27
CA ARG A 156 0.26 -1.73 -11.02
C ARG A 156 -0.99 -2.34 -11.67
N MET A 157 -0.85 -2.82 -12.91
CA MET A 157 -1.92 -3.51 -13.62
C MET A 157 -2.34 -4.80 -12.90
N ALA A 158 -1.40 -5.66 -12.53
CA ALA A 158 -1.70 -6.89 -11.79
C ALA A 158 -2.43 -6.60 -10.46
N ILE A 159 -2.02 -5.55 -9.74
CA ILE A 159 -2.68 -5.07 -8.51
C ILE A 159 -4.09 -4.59 -8.81
N ALA A 160 -4.27 -3.73 -9.81
CA ALA A 160 -5.57 -3.15 -10.16
C ALA A 160 -6.59 -4.23 -10.56
N LEU A 161 -6.16 -5.23 -11.35
CA LEU A 161 -7.00 -6.38 -11.69
C LEU A 161 -7.38 -7.21 -10.47
N ARG A 162 -6.41 -7.46 -9.57
CA ARG A 162 -6.64 -8.22 -8.34
C ARG A 162 -7.59 -7.51 -7.38
N ALA A 163 -7.37 -6.22 -7.17
CA ALA A 163 -8.21 -5.37 -6.34
C ALA A 163 -9.62 -5.22 -6.94
N GLY A 164 -9.71 -4.93 -8.25
CA GLY A 164 -10.97 -4.79 -8.96
C GLY A 164 -11.84 -6.05 -8.90
N ARG A 165 -11.25 -7.24 -9.09
CA ARG A 165 -11.96 -8.52 -8.92
C ARG A 165 -12.48 -8.72 -7.51
N THR A 166 -11.68 -8.36 -6.51
CA THR A 166 -12.05 -8.51 -5.10
C THR A 166 -13.19 -7.56 -4.72
N LEU A 167 -13.16 -6.31 -5.22
CA LEU A 167 -14.20 -5.32 -4.97
C LEU A 167 -15.52 -5.63 -5.68
N THR A 168 -15.45 -6.07 -6.94
CA THR A 168 -16.64 -6.27 -7.78
C THR A 168 -17.22 -7.68 -7.67
N GLY A 169 -16.50 -8.62 -7.06
CA GLY A 169 -16.84 -10.05 -7.09
C GLY A 169 -16.75 -10.69 -8.49
N SER A 170 -16.27 -9.94 -9.49
CA SER A 170 -16.20 -10.41 -10.87
C SER A 170 -15.09 -11.46 -11.03
N ARG A 171 -15.39 -12.54 -11.76
CA ARG A 171 -14.39 -13.51 -12.23
C ARG A 171 -13.73 -13.06 -13.54
N GLY A 172 -13.55 -11.74 -13.72
CA GLY A 172 -13.25 -11.10 -15.01
C GLY A 172 -12.23 -11.87 -15.84
N ALA A 173 -12.48 -11.96 -17.15
CA ALA A 173 -11.66 -12.70 -18.10
C ALA A 173 -10.17 -12.36 -17.88
N PRO A 174 -9.29 -13.35 -17.75
CA PRO A 174 -7.90 -13.06 -17.48
C PRO A 174 -7.27 -12.36 -18.69
N VAL A 175 -6.63 -11.21 -18.46
CA VAL A 175 -5.82 -10.52 -19.48
C VAL A 175 -4.80 -11.46 -20.12
N THR A 176 -4.37 -12.49 -19.39
CA THR A 176 -3.51 -13.56 -19.91
C THR A 176 -4.15 -14.41 -21.01
N ALA A 177 -5.48 -14.56 -21.06
CA ALA A 177 -6.17 -15.19 -22.20
C ALA A 177 -6.12 -14.32 -23.46
N ALA A 178 -5.82 -13.04 -23.29
CA ALA A 178 -5.77 -12.02 -24.33
C ALA A 178 -4.32 -11.81 -24.84
N LEU A 179 -3.32 -12.10 -24.00
CA LEU A 179 -1.88 -12.08 -24.32
C LEU A 179 -1.37 -13.37 -25.02
N VAL A 180 -2.29 -14.26 -25.44
CA VAL A 180 -1.94 -15.48 -26.17
C VAL A 180 -1.70 -15.15 -27.64
N GLY A 181 -0.43 -15.12 -28.03
CA GLY A 181 -0.01 -15.09 -29.42
C GLY A 181 1.23 -15.96 -29.56
N ALA A 182 1.44 -16.47 -30.76
CA ALA A 182 2.67 -17.10 -31.19
C ALA A 182 3.40 -16.08 -32.08
N LEU A 183 4.71 -15.93 -31.93
CA LEU A 183 5.53 -15.29 -32.96
C LEU A 183 6.54 -16.28 -33.50
N ALA A 184 6.63 -16.30 -34.82
CA ALA A 184 7.84 -16.70 -35.52
C ALA A 184 8.92 -15.65 -35.21
N ASP A 185 10.13 -16.14 -34.94
CA ASP A 185 11.33 -15.35 -34.70
C ASP A 185 11.56 -14.36 -35.84
N ASP A 186 11.31 -13.07 -35.64
CA ASP A 186 11.93 -12.03 -36.47
C ASP A 186 12.13 -10.72 -35.69
N ASP A 187 13.35 -10.21 -35.86
CA ASP A 187 13.99 -9.08 -35.19
C ASP A 187 13.39 -7.76 -35.70
N VAL A 188 12.67 -7.01 -34.85
CA VAL A 188 12.06 -5.73 -35.24
C VAL A 188 12.18 -4.71 -34.10
N GLY A 189 12.68 -3.52 -34.43
CA GLY A 189 13.05 -2.45 -33.51
C GLY A 189 11.94 -1.89 -32.60
N LEU A 190 12.39 -1.09 -31.62
CA LEU A 190 11.63 -0.47 -30.53
C LEU A 190 10.67 0.66 -30.99
N ASP A 191 9.82 0.42 -32.00
CA ASP A 191 8.69 1.32 -32.27
C ASP A 191 7.48 0.87 -31.43
N PRO A 192 6.95 1.71 -30.51
CA PRO A 192 5.75 1.40 -29.73
C PRO A 192 4.52 1.08 -30.59
N ALA A 193 4.43 1.63 -31.82
CA ALA A 193 3.33 1.31 -32.75
C ALA A 193 3.49 -0.08 -33.36
N GLY A 194 4.73 -0.46 -33.74
CA GLY A 194 5.07 -1.83 -34.13
C GLY A 194 4.92 -2.84 -32.99
N ALA A 195 5.13 -2.42 -31.75
CA ALA A 195 5.07 -3.27 -30.55
C ALA A 195 3.65 -3.83 -30.28
N LEU A 196 2.60 -3.01 -30.44
CA LEU A 196 1.20 -3.48 -30.36
C LEU A 196 0.84 -4.45 -31.48
N GLY A 197 1.52 -4.37 -32.63
CA GLY A 197 1.35 -5.26 -33.78
C GLY A 197 1.56 -6.75 -33.46
N ARG A 198 2.28 -7.04 -32.37
CA ARG A 198 2.62 -8.38 -31.86
C ARG A 198 1.52 -9.04 -31.03
N LEU A 199 0.51 -8.27 -30.62
CA LEU A 199 -0.57 -8.75 -29.79
C LEU A 199 -1.63 -9.48 -30.61
N HIS A 200 -2.34 -10.42 -29.99
CA HIS A 200 -3.48 -11.10 -30.60
C HIS A 200 -4.49 -10.07 -31.13
N PRO A 201 -5.09 -10.25 -32.33
CA PRO A 201 -6.02 -9.27 -32.91
C PRO A 201 -7.14 -8.81 -31.96
N ALA A 202 -7.67 -9.74 -31.16
CA ALA A 202 -8.70 -9.47 -30.16
C ALA A 202 -8.28 -8.46 -29.06
N VAL A 203 -6.99 -8.21 -28.88
CA VAL A 203 -6.43 -7.23 -27.93
C VAL A 203 -5.80 -6.06 -28.65
N ARG A 204 -5.11 -6.32 -29.76
CA ARG A 204 -4.43 -5.31 -30.56
C ARG A 204 -5.37 -4.19 -30.99
N GLU A 205 -6.54 -4.52 -31.55
CA GLU A 205 -7.49 -3.51 -32.03
C GLU A 205 -8.02 -2.62 -30.90
N PRO A 206 -8.47 -3.17 -29.75
CA PRO A 206 -8.79 -2.37 -28.57
C PRO A 206 -7.66 -1.46 -28.07
N LEU A 207 -6.42 -1.97 -27.99
CA LEU A 207 -5.30 -1.17 -27.48
C LEU A 207 -4.83 -0.11 -28.46
N ALA A 208 -4.84 -0.40 -29.77
CA ALA A 208 -4.60 0.60 -30.80
C ALA A 208 -5.66 1.71 -30.77
N THR A 209 -6.91 1.32 -30.52
CA THR A 209 -8.03 2.24 -30.35
C THR A 209 -7.86 3.09 -29.09
N LEU A 210 -7.47 2.48 -27.96
CA LEU A 210 -7.18 3.21 -26.71
C LEU A 210 -6.01 4.18 -26.88
N ARG A 211 -4.98 3.80 -27.65
CA ARG A 211 -3.86 4.67 -27.99
C ARG A 211 -4.28 5.86 -28.84
N ALA A 212 -5.12 5.64 -29.86
CA ALA A 212 -5.65 6.73 -30.68
C ALA A 212 -6.43 7.74 -29.82
N TYR A 213 -7.11 7.29 -28.76
CA TYR A 213 -7.75 8.19 -27.81
C TYR A 213 -6.77 8.94 -26.92
N ALA A 214 -5.59 8.40 -26.61
CA ALA A 214 -4.57 9.13 -25.84
C ALA A 214 -4.15 10.42 -26.56
N ASP A 215 -4.01 10.39 -27.89
CA ASP A 215 -3.72 11.58 -28.69
C ASP A 215 -4.85 12.62 -28.61
N VAL A 216 -6.10 12.18 -28.77
CA VAL A 216 -7.28 13.04 -28.63
C VAL A 216 -7.42 13.61 -27.22
N LEU A 217 -7.10 12.83 -26.19
CA LEU A 217 -7.13 13.27 -24.78
C LEU A 217 -6.07 14.33 -24.50
N ARG A 218 -4.88 14.19 -25.07
CA ARG A 218 -3.79 15.16 -24.93
C ARG A 218 -4.19 16.52 -25.49
N GLU A 219 -4.79 16.55 -26.68
CA GLU A 219 -5.29 17.77 -27.32
C GLU A 219 -6.56 18.31 -26.62
N GLY A 220 -7.39 17.42 -26.09
CA GLY A 220 -8.66 17.71 -25.42
C GLY A 220 -8.57 18.10 -23.94
N GLY A 221 -7.38 18.40 -23.42
CA GLY A 221 -7.19 18.89 -22.05
C GLY A 221 -7.18 17.82 -20.95
N ALA A 222 -6.88 16.56 -21.29
CA ALA A 222 -6.65 15.47 -20.34
C ALA A 222 -5.24 14.84 -20.52
N PRO A 223 -4.15 15.62 -20.41
CA PRO A 223 -2.80 15.15 -20.71
C PRO A 223 -2.27 14.11 -19.72
N GLU A 224 -2.66 14.16 -18.45
CA GLU A 224 -2.20 13.19 -17.44
C GLU A 224 -2.82 11.81 -17.67
N LEU A 225 -4.09 11.77 -18.08
CA LEU A 225 -4.74 10.53 -18.49
C LEU A 225 -4.11 9.97 -19.78
N ALA A 226 -3.82 10.82 -20.76
CA ALA A 226 -3.13 10.40 -21.98
C ALA A 226 -1.76 9.79 -21.67
N LEU A 227 -0.95 10.44 -20.84
CA LEU A 227 0.36 9.93 -20.41
C LEU A 227 0.25 8.60 -19.66
N ALA A 228 -0.72 8.46 -18.76
CA ALA A 228 -0.93 7.23 -18.01
C ALA A 228 -1.38 6.07 -18.92
N ILE A 229 -2.22 6.33 -19.92
CA ILE A 229 -2.60 5.35 -20.94
C ILE A 229 -1.37 4.95 -21.77
N ASP A 230 -0.58 5.91 -22.25
CA ASP A 230 0.61 5.62 -23.04
C ASP A 230 1.67 4.83 -22.26
N GLU A 231 1.87 5.13 -20.98
CA GLU A 231 2.76 4.36 -20.10
C GLU A 231 2.32 2.89 -20.03
N LEU A 232 1.02 2.66 -19.78
CA LEU A 232 0.46 1.30 -19.72
C LEU A 232 0.62 0.58 -21.05
N LEU A 233 0.21 1.22 -22.15
CA LEU A 233 0.26 0.64 -23.49
C LEU A 233 1.70 0.36 -23.95
N GLY A 234 2.64 1.24 -23.62
CA GLY A 234 4.06 1.03 -23.87
C GLY A 234 4.58 -0.24 -23.21
N HIS A 235 4.20 -0.49 -21.95
CA HIS A 235 4.60 -1.71 -21.26
C HIS A 235 3.90 -2.96 -21.81
N PHE A 236 2.65 -2.85 -22.23
CA PHE A 236 1.95 -3.97 -22.89
C PHE A 236 2.57 -4.34 -24.25
N GLY A 237 2.95 -3.35 -25.07
CA GLY A 237 3.59 -3.59 -26.36
C GLY A 237 4.95 -4.30 -26.23
N LEU A 238 5.63 -4.11 -25.09
CA LEU A 238 6.92 -4.73 -24.80
C LEU A 238 6.81 -6.16 -24.25
N LEU A 239 5.61 -6.64 -23.89
CA LEU A 239 5.44 -7.99 -23.37
C LEU A 239 5.65 -9.05 -24.47
N PRO A 240 6.46 -10.09 -24.20
CA PRO A 240 6.57 -11.22 -25.10
C PRO A 240 5.25 -11.96 -25.35
N VAL A 241 5.25 -12.65 -26.49
CA VAL A 241 4.43 -13.79 -26.88
C VAL A 241 3.94 -14.68 -25.70
N GLY A 242 2.69 -14.64 -25.24
CA GLY A 242 2.21 -15.58 -24.20
C GLY A 242 2.63 -15.22 -22.78
N SER A 243 3.06 -13.97 -22.55
CA SER A 243 3.42 -13.49 -21.23
C SER A 243 2.22 -13.52 -20.27
N ILE A 244 2.49 -13.95 -19.05
CA ILE A 244 1.61 -13.73 -17.92
C ILE A 244 2.01 -12.44 -17.21
N LEU A 245 1.04 -11.74 -16.63
CA LEU A 245 1.37 -10.64 -15.72
C LEU A 245 2.20 -11.18 -14.54
N PRO A 246 3.13 -10.37 -14.01
CA PRO A 246 3.98 -10.81 -12.91
C PRO A 246 3.13 -11.24 -11.71
N PRO A 247 3.49 -12.34 -11.02
CA PRO A 247 2.82 -12.70 -9.79
C PRO A 247 3.02 -11.59 -8.76
N LEU A 248 1.97 -11.32 -7.97
CA LEU A 248 2.06 -10.34 -6.90
C LEU A 248 2.81 -10.93 -5.71
N GLU A 249 3.70 -10.15 -5.13
CA GLU A 249 4.30 -10.49 -3.84
C GLU A 249 3.22 -10.60 -2.75
N PRO A 250 3.39 -11.43 -1.71
CA PRO A 250 2.36 -11.66 -0.69
C PRO A 250 1.84 -10.38 -0.04
N ALA A 251 2.71 -9.41 0.25
CA ALA A 251 2.33 -8.13 0.83
C ALA A 251 1.44 -7.31 -0.12
N THR A 252 1.82 -7.28 -1.39
CA THR A 252 1.08 -6.58 -2.44
C THR A 252 -0.27 -7.25 -2.70
N ASP A 253 -0.32 -8.58 -2.77
CA ASP A 253 -1.59 -9.33 -2.92
C ASP A 253 -2.51 -9.11 -1.71
N ALA A 254 -1.97 -9.14 -0.49
CA ALA A 254 -2.75 -8.90 0.73
C ALA A 254 -3.40 -7.51 0.72
N VAL A 255 -2.67 -6.47 0.28
CA VAL A 255 -3.23 -5.11 0.15
C VAL A 255 -4.27 -5.04 -0.97
N ALA A 256 -4.01 -5.66 -2.12
CA ALA A 256 -4.96 -5.68 -3.24
C ALA A 256 -6.29 -6.36 -2.85
N VAL A 257 -6.23 -7.51 -2.17
CA VAL A 257 -7.40 -8.23 -1.66
C VAL A 257 -8.04 -7.50 -0.48
N GLY A 258 -7.25 -6.85 0.36
CA GLY A 258 -7.69 -6.10 1.54
C GLY A 258 -8.31 -4.75 1.22
N LEU A 259 -8.19 -4.24 -0.01
CA LEU A 259 -8.57 -2.87 -0.37
C LEU A 259 -10.02 -2.54 -0.01
N GLY A 260 -10.98 -3.41 -0.35
CA GLY A 260 -12.40 -3.15 -0.06
C GLY A 260 -12.70 -3.02 1.42
N ARG A 261 -12.02 -3.79 2.25
CA ARG A 261 -12.11 -3.70 3.70
C ARG A 261 -11.55 -2.36 4.19
N ALA A 262 -10.39 -1.96 3.70
CA ALA A 262 -9.77 -0.68 4.06
C ALA A 262 -10.62 0.52 3.63
N LEU A 263 -11.21 0.48 2.44
CA LEU A 263 -12.16 1.50 1.97
C LEU A 263 -13.40 1.60 2.87
N GLY A 264 -13.89 0.47 3.39
CA GLY A 264 -15.04 0.41 4.31
C GLY A 264 -14.74 0.77 5.77
N ALA A 265 -13.47 0.77 6.19
CA ALA A 265 -13.06 0.99 7.57
C ALA A 265 -13.18 2.48 7.98
N THR A 266 -14.39 2.89 8.35
CA THR A 266 -14.74 4.28 8.75
C THR A 266 -14.95 4.46 10.25
N ARG A 267 -15.06 3.36 10.99
CA ARG A 267 -15.33 3.34 12.45
C ARG A 267 -14.24 2.54 13.15
N GLY A 268 -13.92 2.93 14.38
CA GLY A 268 -12.91 2.28 15.21
C GLY A 268 -11.79 3.25 15.60
N GLU A 269 -10.71 2.69 16.12
CA GLU A 269 -9.57 3.44 16.60
C GLU A 269 -8.73 3.97 15.44
N ASP A 270 -8.83 5.27 15.16
CA ASP A 270 -8.20 5.91 14.01
C ASP A 270 -6.71 6.24 14.23
N GLN A 271 -6.19 5.92 15.42
CA GLN A 271 -4.85 6.21 15.88
C GLN A 271 -4.07 4.91 16.12
N ALA A 272 -3.14 4.61 15.23
CA ALA A 272 -2.41 3.34 15.20
C ALA A 272 -1.56 3.09 16.46
N GLN A 273 -1.19 4.14 17.19
CA GLN A 273 -0.40 4.03 18.40
C GLN A 273 -1.21 3.60 19.63
N ILE A 274 -2.53 3.72 19.63
CA ILE A 274 -3.32 3.35 20.82
C ILE A 274 -3.33 1.82 21.03
N PRO A 275 -3.62 0.97 20.03
CA PRO A 275 -3.51 -0.49 20.20
C PRO A 275 -2.12 -0.95 20.62
N LEU A 276 -1.07 -0.23 20.17
CA LEU A 276 0.31 -0.49 20.54
C LEU A 276 0.52 -0.23 22.04
N MET A 277 0.07 0.92 22.53
CA MET A 277 0.13 1.28 23.95
C MET A 277 -0.69 0.32 24.82
N GLU A 278 -1.89 -0.06 24.38
CA GLU A 278 -2.72 -1.05 25.07
C GLU A 278 -2.03 -2.41 25.17
N THR A 279 -1.43 -2.88 24.07
CA THR A 279 -0.67 -4.13 24.05
C THR A 279 0.52 -4.08 25.00
N TYR A 280 1.27 -2.97 25.01
CA TYR A 280 2.38 -2.76 25.94
C TYR A 280 1.94 -2.84 27.40
N ARG A 281 0.86 -2.12 27.76
CA ARG A 281 0.29 -2.15 29.12
C ARG A 281 -0.25 -3.52 29.50
N PHE A 282 -0.93 -4.21 28.58
CA PHE A 282 -1.45 -5.56 28.78
C PHE A 282 -0.33 -6.58 29.10
N LEU A 283 0.85 -6.41 28.51
CA LEU A 283 2.02 -7.24 28.80
C LEU A 283 2.69 -6.90 30.14
N GLY A 284 2.21 -5.87 30.85
CA GLY A 284 2.73 -5.42 32.15
C GLY A 284 3.72 -4.26 32.06
N GLY A 285 3.81 -3.60 30.89
CA GLY A 285 4.66 -2.43 30.70
C GLY A 285 4.15 -1.18 31.42
N GLY A 286 5.07 -0.41 31.99
CA GLY A 286 4.79 0.84 32.71
C GLY A 286 5.33 2.08 32.03
N PHE A 287 4.82 3.25 32.42
CA PHE A 287 5.41 4.56 32.13
C PHE A 287 5.87 5.18 33.46
N VAL A 288 7.08 5.75 33.48
CA VAL A 288 7.68 6.36 34.68
C VAL A 288 8.25 7.73 34.35
N SER A 289 8.31 8.60 35.35
CA SER A 289 8.88 9.95 35.22
C SER A 289 10.39 10.00 35.45
N GLN A 290 10.95 9.02 36.17
CA GLN A 290 12.36 8.97 36.54
C GLN A 290 12.87 7.52 36.60
N SER A 291 14.13 7.31 36.21
CA SER A 291 14.87 6.06 36.39
C SER A 291 16.37 6.33 36.39
N GLU A 292 17.12 5.61 37.22
CA GLU A 292 18.58 5.71 37.30
C GLU A 292 19.28 5.01 36.13
N TRP A 293 18.66 3.95 35.60
CA TRP A 293 19.24 3.10 34.56
C TRP A 293 18.35 3.13 33.33
N VAL A 294 18.77 3.89 32.33
CA VAL A 294 17.98 4.15 31.12
C VAL A 294 18.76 3.68 29.90
N VAL A 295 18.11 2.85 29.09
CA VAL A 295 18.58 2.45 27.77
C VAL A 295 18.02 3.42 26.75
N ASP A 296 18.91 4.09 26.03
CA ASP A 296 18.50 5.05 25.01
C ASP A 296 18.04 4.33 23.73
N LEU A 297 16.86 4.71 23.25
CA LEU A 297 16.33 4.26 21.98
C LEU A 297 16.11 5.50 21.11
N PRO A 298 17.16 5.95 20.39
CA PRO A 298 17.07 7.16 19.58
C PRO A 298 15.93 7.03 18.56
N SER A 299 15.03 8.00 18.58
CA SER A 299 13.94 8.13 17.60
C SER A 299 14.02 9.53 17.02
N ASP A 300 13.98 9.63 15.70
CA ASP A 300 13.74 10.90 15.04
C ASP A 300 12.36 11.43 15.41
N PRO A 301 12.17 12.76 15.46
CA PRO A 301 10.86 13.35 15.69
C PRO A 301 9.88 12.97 14.56
N PRO A 302 8.58 12.84 14.86
CA PRO A 302 7.58 12.47 13.85
C PRO A 302 7.41 13.58 12.80
N PRO A 303 7.49 13.27 11.50
CA PRO A 303 7.28 14.26 10.45
C PRO A 303 5.82 14.75 10.44
N THR A 304 5.57 15.94 9.89
CA THR A 304 4.23 16.55 9.84
C THR A 304 3.36 15.98 8.72
N GLU A 305 3.96 15.64 7.58
CA GLU A 305 3.25 15.08 6.44
C GLU A 305 2.75 13.66 6.74
N ARG A 306 1.48 13.37 6.38
CA ARG A 306 0.80 12.12 6.72
C ARG A 306 1.48 10.87 6.18
N LEU A 307 1.85 10.84 4.89
CA LEU A 307 2.50 9.67 4.29
C LEU A 307 3.93 9.47 4.84
N ALA A 308 4.67 10.57 5.02
CA ALA A 308 5.98 10.56 5.65
C ALA A 308 5.89 10.03 7.09
N ARG A 309 4.83 10.37 7.83
CA ARG A 309 4.59 9.90 9.20
C ARG A 309 4.33 8.40 9.25
N TRP A 310 3.56 7.85 8.32
CA TRP A 310 3.36 6.41 8.19
C TRP A 310 4.66 5.66 7.89
N ARG A 311 5.48 6.19 6.97
CA ARG A 311 6.81 5.65 6.67
C ARG A 311 7.75 5.70 7.87
N TRP A 312 7.77 6.84 8.58
CA TRP A 312 8.52 7.00 9.82
C TRP A 312 8.08 5.98 10.88
N PHE A 313 6.78 5.83 11.11
CA PHE A 313 6.23 4.87 12.07
C PHE A 313 6.67 3.43 11.78
N CYS A 314 6.56 3.01 10.51
CA CYS A 314 6.98 1.68 10.08
C CYS A 314 8.51 1.48 10.23
N THR A 315 9.29 2.51 9.98
CA THR A 315 10.75 2.50 10.19
C THR A 315 11.09 2.33 11.68
N GLN A 316 10.44 3.10 12.55
CA GLN A 316 10.61 3.01 14.00
C GLN A 316 10.28 1.60 14.52
N VAL A 317 9.20 0.99 14.02
CA VAL A 317 8.80 -0.39 14.40
C VAL A 317 9.83 -1.42 13.95
N ALA A 318 10.32 -1.33 12.71
CA ALA A 318 11.33 -2.25 12.19
C ALA A 318 12.66 -2.16 12.95
N GLU A 319 13.12 -0.94 13.25
CA GLU A 319 14.36 -0.72 14.00
C GLU A 319 14.23 -1.15 15.46
N ALA A 320 13.06 -0.97 16.07
CA ALA A 320 12.78 -1.39 17.43
C ALA A 320 12.95 -2.90 17.62
N ALA A 321 12.57 -3.72 16.64
CA ALA A 321 12.77 -5.17 16.71
C ALA A 321 14.26 -5.54 16.82
N ALA A 322 15.10 -4.99 15.95
CA ALA A 322 16.54 -5.23 15.99
C ALA A 322 17.20 -4.69 17.27
N ARG A 323 16.67 -3.60 17.85
CA ARG A 323 17.14 -3.04 19.12
C ARG A 323 16.72 -3.88 20.32
N ALA A 324 15.47 -4.34 20.36
CA ALA A 324 14.97 -5.22 21.42
C ALA A 324 15.79 -6.52 21.50
N ASP A 325 16.16 -7.10 20.36
CA ASP A 325 16.99 -8.30 20.31
C ASP A 325 18.43 -8.08 20.82
N ARG A 326 18.98 -6.87 20.64
CA ARG A 326 20.28 -6.50 21.24
C ARG A 326 20.14 -6.35 22.75
N ILE A 327 19.19 -5.55 23.20
CA ILE A 327 18.91 -5.32 24.63
C ILE A 327 18.68 -6.65 25.34
N TRP A 328 17.91 -7.57 24.75
CA TRP A 328 17.67 -8.88 25.34
C TRP A 328 18.97 -9.68 25.54
N ARG A 329 19.87 -9.68 24.55
CA ARG A 329 21.16 -10.40 24.66
C ARG A 329 22.01 -9.82 25.78
N ASP A 330 22.14 -8.50 25.83
CA ASP A 330 22.92 -7.82 26.87
C ASP A 330 22.35 -8.05 28.28
N LEU A 331 21.05 -8.29 28.40
CA LEU A 331 20.37 -8.57 29.66
C LEU A 331 20.52 -10.01 30.15
N VAL A 332 20.58 -10.98 29.25
CA VAL A 332 20.61 -12.42 29.59
C VAL A 332 22.03 -12.98 29.58
N ASP A 333 22.92 -12.41 28.78
CA ASP A 333 24.33 -12.79 28.64
C ASP A 333 25.21 -11.53 28.46
N PRO A 334 25.45 -10.79 29.56
CA PRO A 334 26.18 -9.53 29.50
C PRO A 334 27.64 -9.77 29.08
N PRO A 335 28.21 -8.97 28.15
CA PRO A 335 29.61 -9.08 27.78
C PRO A 335 30.50 -8.85 29.02
N MET A 336 31.37 -9.82 29.31
CA MET A 336 32.35 -9.77 30.41
C MET A 336 33.40 -8.67 30.23
#